data_AF-A0A4Q3WNC7-F1
#
_entry.id   AF-A0A4Q3WNC7-F1
#
_cell.length_a   1.000
_cell.length_b   1.000
_cell.length_c   1.000
_cell.angle_alpha   90.00
_cell.angle_beta   90.00
_cell.angle_gamma   90.00
#
_symmetry.space_group_name_H-M   'P 1'
#
loop_
_entity.id
_entity.type
_entity.pdbx_description
1 polymer ?
#
loop_
_entity_poly.entity_id
_entity_poly.type
_entity_poly.pdbx_seq_one_letter_code
_entity_poly.pdbx_strand_id
1 'polypeptide(L)'
;VLYHAFVVLIGSAESGYYSCGMHNFGLADCRIGNHLPPAEAADFLNNFNYYVLIETPELGSGHTISLSGDGAVYRMDWEEDTKFEAEHAYHNPFGVWSLVRV
;
A
#
# COMPACT_ATOMS: atom_id res chain seq x y z
N VAL A 1 2.73 11.07 13.70
CA VAL A 1 1.36 10.60 14.06
C VAL A 1 1.39 9.10 14.31
N LEU A 2 0.38 8.54 15.00
CA LEU A 2 0.30 7.13 15.42
C LEU A 2 0.61 6.13 14.29
N TYR A 3 0.17 6.41 13.06
CA TYR A 3 0.49 5.64 11.86
C TYR A 3 1.98 5.28 11.73
N HIS A 4 2.88 6.25 11.84
CA HIS A 4 4.33 6.03 11.67
C HIS A 4 4.97 5.22 12.81
N ALA A 5 4.26 4.99 13.92
CA ALA A 5 4.74 4.10 14.98
C ALA A 5 4.49 2.62 14.67
N PHE A 6 3.57 2.30 13.75
CA PHE A 6 3.17 0.93 13.43
C PHE A 6 3.42 0.53 11.98
N VAL A 7 3.49 1.50 11.06
CA VAL A 7 3.63 1.24 9.63
C VAL A 7 5.01 1.68 9.17
N VAL A 8 5.74 0.73 8.59
CA VAL A 8 7.04 0.96 7.97
C VAL A 8 6.94 0.74 6.46
N LEU A 9 7.78 1.44 5.71
CA LEU A 9 7.89 1.24 4.27
C LEU A 9 9.17 0.47 3.98
N ILE A 10 9.05 -0.60 3.19
CA ILE A 10 10.13 -1.53 2.88
C ILE A 10 10.23 -1.65 1.36
N GLY A 11 11.44 -1.68 0.83
CA GLY A 11 11.62 -1.87 -0.60
C GLY A 11 13.00 -1.49 -1.10
N SER A 12 13.21 -1.71 -2.39
CA SER A 12 14.41 -1.30 -3.11
C SER A 12 14.04 -0.90 -4.54
N ALA A 13 14.95 -0.18 -5.20
CA ALA A 13 14.81 0.16 -6.61
C ALA A 13 14.76 -1.09 -7.54
N GLU A 14 15.08 -2.28 -7.03
CA GLU A 14 15.07 -3.52 -7.80
C GLU A 14 13.75 -4.29 -7.63
N SER A 15 13.19 -4.27 -6.41
CA SER A 15 12.05 -5.12 -6.02
C SER A 15 10.72 -4.37 -5.86
N GLY A 16 10.73 -3.04 -5.97
CA GLY A 16 9.59 -2.19 -5.67
C GLY A 16 9.48 -1.89 -4.18
N TYR A 17 8.35 -1.31 -3.79
CA TYR A 17 8.13 -0.75 -2.45
C TYR A 17 6.77 -1.16 -1.91
N TYR A 18 6.69 -1.43 -0.62
CA TYR A 18 5.43 -1.81 0.05
C TYR A 18 5.40 -1.29 1.49
N SER A 19 4.19 -1.12 2.02
CA SER A 19 4.00 -0.90 3.45
C SER A 19 3.93 -2.22 4.21
N CYS A 20 4.32 -2.19 5.48
CA CYS A 20 4.14 -3.30 6.40
C CYS A 20 3.63 -2.73 7.73
N GLY A 21 2.50 -3.23 8.20
CA GLY A 21 1.95 -2.91 9.51
C GLY A 21 0.54 -2.32 9.49
N MET A 22 -0.09 -2.15 8.33
CA MET A 22 -1.49 -1.69 8.24
C MET A 22 -2.47 -2.62 8.96
N HIS A 23 -2.12 -3.90 9.15
CA HIS A 23 -2.90 -4.84 9.96
C HIS A 23 -3.11 -4.38 11.41
N ASN A 24 -2.21 -3.56 11.97
CA ASN A 24 -2.39 -2.96 13.30
C ASN A 24 -3.61 -2.03 13.38
N PHE A 25 -4.09 -1.56 12.22
CA PHE A 25 -5.29 -0.75 12.05
C PHE A 25 -6.46 -1.53 11.45
N GLY A 26 -6.33 -2.84 11.25
CA GLY A 26 -7.37 -3.67 10.63
C GLY A 26 -7.45 -3.51 9.10
N LEU A 27 -6.35 -3.11 8.44
CA LEU A 27 -6.34 -2.73 7.03
C LEU A 27 -5.26 -3.48 6.23
N ALA A 28 -5.52 -3.65 4.94
CA ALA A 28 -4.55 -4.19 3.99
C ALA A 28 -3.33 -3.28 3.86
N ASP A 29 -2.16 -3.87 3.65
CA ASP A 29 -0.97 -3.12 3.23
C ASP A 29 -1.08 -2.73 1.75
N CYS A 30 -0.17 -1.90 1.24
CA CYS A 30 -0.12 -1.57 -0.18
C CYS A 30 1.30 -1.74 -0.75
N ARG A 31 1.37 -2.00 -2.06
CA ARG A 31 2.62 -2.11 -2.79
C ARG A 31 2.57 -1.43 -4.15
N ILE A 32 3.72 -0.93 -4.58
CA ILE A 32 3.94 -0.32 -5.88
C ILE A 32 5.25 -0.86 -6.49
N GLY A 33 5.29 -0.94 -7.82
CA GLY A 33 6.51 -1.34 -8.54
C GLY A 33 7.68 -0.38 -8.36
N ASN A 34 8.81 -0.69 -8.99
CA ASN A 34 10.06 0.06 -8.89
C ASN A 34 10.19 1.25 -9.87
N HIS A 35 9.08 1.72 -10.42
CA HIS A 35 9.08 2.78 -11.44
C HIS A 35 9.22 4.19 -10.85
N LEU A 36 9.04 4.34 -9.52
CA LEU A 36 9.20 5.61 -8.81
C LEU A 36 10.54 5.65 -8.07
N PRO A 37 11.18 6.83 -7.96
CA PRO A 37 12.26 7.04 -7.02
C PRO A 37 11.84 6.72 -5.57
N PRO A 38 12.75 6.30 -4.68
CA PRO A 38 12.41 5.89 -3.31
C PRO A 38 11.57 6.91 -2.53
N ALA A 39 11.88 8.21 -2.65
CA ALA A 39 11.15 9.27 -1.96
C ALA A 39 9.70 9.40 -2.49
N GLU A 40 9.52 9.39 -3.81
CA GLU A 40 8.19 9.46 -4.43
C GLU A 40 7.36 8.21 -4.15
N ALA A 41 7.99 7.03 -4.14
CA ALA A 41 7.32 5.79 -3.73
C ALA A 41 6.87 5.86 -2.27
N ALA A 42 7.72 6.40 -1.38
CA ALA A 42 7.38 6.55 0.03
C ALA A 42 6.19 7.50 0.24
N ASP A 43 6.20 8.65 -0.44
CA ASP A 43 5.10 9.61 -0.41
C ASP A 43 3.81 9.00 -0.97
N PHE A 44 3.89 8.27 -2.08
CA PHE A 44 2.76 7.56 -2.68
C PHE A 44 2.13 6.55 -1.70
N LEU A 45 2.94 5.65 -1.13
CA LEU A 45 2.45 4.62 -0.21
C LEU A 45 1.84 5.24 1.05
N ASN A 46 2.48 6.28 1.61
CA ASN A 46 1.93 6.98 2.77
C ASN A 46 0.61 7.67 2.44
N ASN A 47 0.51 8.39 1.32
CA ASN A 47 -0.72 9.06 0.92
C ASN A 47 -1.85 8.07 0.67
N PHE A 48 -1.57 6.94 0.00
CA PHE A 48 -2.56 5.88 -0.18
C PHE A 48 -3.02 5.30 1.16
N ASN A 49 -2.09 4.92 2.03
CA ASN A 49 -2.44 4.35 3.33
C ASN A 49 -3.21 5.34 4.20
N TYR A 50 -2.86 6.63 4.19
CA TYR A 50 -3.61 7.66 4.90
C TYR A 50 -5.01 7.83 4.34
N TYR A 51 -5.17 7.83 3.02
CA TYR A 51 -6.48 7.87 2.38
C TYR A 51 -7.35 6.69 2.84
N VAL A 52 -6.82 5.47 2.83
CA VAL A 52 -7.56 4.28 3.29
C VAL A 52 -7.89 4.36 4.78
N LEU A 53 -6.93 4.78 5.60
CA LEU A 53 -7.07 4.84 7.06
C LEU A 53 -8.06 5.91 7.53
N ILE A 54 -8.07 7.08 6.89
CA ILE A 54 -8.85 8.24 7.34
C ILE A 54 -10.21 8.31 6.65
N GLU A 55 -10.24 8.10 5.33
CA GLU A 55 -11.47 8.29 4.54
C GLU A 55 -12.31 7.00 4.46
N THR A 56 -11.74 5.84 4.83
CA THR A 56 -12.42 4.53 4.81
C THR A 56 -13.19 4.27 3.50
N PRO A 57 -12.55 4.41 2.33
CA PRO A 57 -13.21 4.33 1.04
C PRO A 57 -13.69 2.91 0.73
N GLU A 58 -14.75 2.82 -0.07
CA GLU A 58 -15.15 1.55 -0.69
C GLU A 58 -14.20 1.23 -1.87
N LEU A 59 -13.26 0.32 -1.63
CA LEU A 59 -12.29 -0.13 -2.63
C LEU A 59 -12.65 -1.51 -3.18
N GLY A 60 -12.30 -1.73 -4.45
CA GLY A 60 -12.46 -3.01 -5.13
C GLY A 60 -11.37 -3.21 -6.17
N SER A 61 -11.03 -4.48 -6.45
CA SER A 61 -10.08 -4.80 -7.52
C SER A 61 -10.56 -4.28 -8.88
N GLY A 62 -9.63 -3.76 -9.67
CA GLY A 62 -9.92 -3.09 -10.93
C GLY A 62 -10.30 -1.61 -10.82
N HIS A 63 -10.53 -1.09 -9.60
CA HIS A 63 -10.72 0.36 -9.41
C HIS A 63 -9.44 1.13 -9.79
N THR A 64 -9.61 2.42 -10.07
CA THR A 64 -8.50 3.33 -10.31
C THR A 64 -8.46 4.43 -9.26
N ILE A 65 -7.25 4.88 -8.94
CA ILE A 65 -7.01 6.02 -8.04
C ILE A 65 -6.01 6.97 -8.65
N SER A 66 -6.20 8.26 -8.34
CA SER A 66 -5.19 9.29 -8.51
C SER A 66 -5.05 10.03 -7.18
N LEU A 67 -3.86 10.01 -6.59
CA LEU A 67 -3.60 10.64 -5.28
C LEU A 67 -3.33 12.15 -5.39
N SER A 68 -3.23 12.67 -6.61
CA SER A 68 -3.23 14.11 -6.89
C SER A 68 -4.25 14.34 -8.01
N GLY A 69 -5.11 15.36 -7.89
CA GLY A 69 -6.30 15.50 -8.76
C GLY A 69 -6.03 15.36 -10.26
N ASP A 70 -4.88 15.85 -10.74
CA ASP A 70 -4.43 15.77 -12.14
C ASP A 70 -3.23 14.81 -12.34
N GLY A 71 -2.98 13.94 -11.37
CA GLY A 71 -1.81 13.07 -11.29
C GLY A 71 -1.90 11.78 -12.10
N ALA A 72 -0.86 10.96 -11.93
CA ALA A 72 -0.84 9.62 -12.50
C ALA A 72 -1.95 8.73 -11.92
N VAL A 73 -2.60 7.98 -12.81
CA VAL A 73 -3.66 7.04 -12.46
C VAL A 73 -3.08 5.65 -12.24
N TYR A 74 -3.53 4.99 -11.19
CA TYR A 74 -3.12 3.64 -10.83
C TYR A 74 -4.35 2.76 -10.77
N ARG A 75 -4.29 1.59 -11.42
CA ARG A 75 -5.23 0.50 -11.16
C ARG A 75 -4.80 -0.20 -9.87
N MET A 76 -5.76 -0.52 -9.02
CA MET A 76 -5.54 -1.28 -7.80
C MET A 76 -6.19 -2.66 -7.91
N ASP A 77 -5.46 -3.66 -7.47
CA ASP A 77 -5.93 -5.04 -7.40
C ASP A 77 -5.63 -5.56 -5.99
N TRP A 78 -6.64 -6.10 -5.31
CA TRP A 78 -6.47 -6.74 -3.99
C TRP A 78 -5.94 -8.15 -4.14
N GLU A 79 -5.00 -8.54 -3.28
CA GLU A 79 -4.41 -9.87 -3.23
C GLU A 79 -4.27 -10.34 -1.78
N GLU A 80 -4.29 -11.66 -1.56
CA GLU A 80 -3.92 -12.26 -0.28
C GLU A 80 -2.43 -11.97 0.05
N ASP A 81 -2.10 -11.78 1.33
CA ASP A 81 -0.70 -11.67 1.73
C ASP A 81 -0.03 -13.04 1.73
N THR A 82 0.68 -13.34 0.64
CA THR A 82 1.48 -14.56 0.50
C THR A 82 2.96 -14.35 0.83
N LYS A 83 3.35 -13.16 1.32
CA LYS A 83 4.76 -12.85 1.62
C LYS A 83 5.22 -13.51 2.91
N PHE A 84 4.31 -13.63 3.86
CA PHE A 84 4.54 -14.24 5.16
C PHE A 84 3.48 -15.32 5.43
N GLU A 85 3.89 -16.40 6.09
CA GLU A 85 2.97 -17.42 6.60
C GLU A 85 1.98 -16.82 7.60
N ALA A 86 0.77 -17.37 7.71
CA ALA A 86 -0.32 -16.80 8.49
C ALA A 86 0.01 -16.56 9.98
N GLU A 87 0.86 -17.39 10.59
CA GLU A 87 1.30 -17.28 11.98
C GLU A 87 2.43 -16.25 12.18
N HIS A 88 3.00 -15.73 11.10
CA HIS A 88 4.09 -14.76 11.17
C HIS A 88 3.56 -13.39 11.61
N ALA A 89 4.27 -12.72 12.53
CA ALA A 89 3.85 -11.43 13.09
C ALA A 89 3.70 -10.29 12.06
N TYR A 90 4.25 -10.47 10.85
CA TYR A 90 4.15 -9.50 9.75
C TYR A 90 3.15 -9.89 8.67
N HIS A 91 2.50 -11.06 8.79
CA HIS A 91 1.43 -11.44 7.90
C HIS A 91 0.26 -10.46 8.06
N ASN A 92 -0.23 -9.93 6.94
CA ASN A 92 -1.40 -9.08 6.91
C ASN A 92 -2.65 -9.89 6.50
N PRO A 93 -3.52 -10.28 7.46
CA PRO A 93 -4.71 -11.07 7.15
C PRO A 93 -5.78 -10.29 6.36
N PHE A 94 -5.61 -8.97 6.21
CA PHE A 94 -6.46 -8.12 5.39
C PHE A 94 -5.98 -8.01 3.93
N GLY A 95 -4.85 -8.66 3.60
CA GLY A 95 -4.29 -8.71 2.26
C GLY A 95 -3.41 -7.50 1.91
N VAL A 96 -3.16 -7.33 0.62
CA VAL A 96 -2.30 -6.30 0.05
C VAL A 96 -2.93 -5.70 -1.21
N TRP A 97 -2.99 -4.38 -1.29
CA TRP A 97 -3.32 -3.66 -2.52
C TRP A 97 -2.10 -3.55 -3.43
N SER A 98 -2.19 -4.10 -4.64
CA SER A 98 -1.19 -3.98 -5.70
C SER A 98 -1.55 -2.81 -6.62
N LEU A 99 -0.72 -1.76 -6.65
CA LEU A 99 -0.97 -0.56 -7.44
C LEU A 99 -0.06 -0.53 -8.68
N VAL A 100 -0.70 -0.49 -9.85
CA VAL A 100 -0.02 -0.50 -11.15
C VAL A 100 -0.44 0.73 -11.95
N ARG A 101 0.54 1.50 -12.43
CA ARG A 101 0.29 2.68 -13.25
C ARG A 101 -0.41 2.29 -14.56
N VAL A 102 -1.44 3.07 -14.94
CA VAL A 102 -2.19 2.94 -16.19
C VAL A 102 -1.58 3.83 -17.27
#